data_AF-A0A645DDR5-F1
#
_entry.id   AF-A0A645DDR5-F1
#
_cell.length_a   1.000
_cell.length_b   1.000
_cell.length_c   1.000
_cell.angle_alpha   90.00
_cell.angle_beta   90.00
_cell.angle_gamma   90.00
#
_symmetry.space_group_name_H-M   'P 1'
#
loop_
_entity.id
_entity.type
_entity.pdbx_description
1 polymer ?
#
loop_
_entity_poly.entity_id
_entity_poly.type
_entity_poly.pdbx_seq_one_letter_code
_entity_poly.pdbx_strand_id
1 'polypeptide(L)'
;MAIAFFNISFSSIYNKKYRNTDACNNCINRDKCTKAKLGRTVSRNEFSDAVDEMTNRIEKDKTKYCQRKSIVEHPFGTIKRSMNFTYLLLRNLTKVKGEVSLAFFSYNLKRVINILGVKTLIGSLFSNLDKIIGELNVYFYNLIHLSYINV
;
A
#
# COMPACT_ATOMS: atom_id res chain seq x y z
N MET A 1 17.93 2.80 2.17
CA MET A 1 16.90 3.84 2.35
C MET A 1 16.73 4.57 1.02
N ALA A 2 15.88 4.05 0.14
CA ALA A 2 15.38 4.68 -1.09
C ALA A 2 14.52 3.61 -1.81
N ILE A 3 13.21 3.68 -1.66
CA ILE A 3 12.28 2.94 -2.52
C ILE A 3 11.43 3.99 -3.22
N ALA A 4 12.00 4.56 -4.27
CA ALA A 4 11.25 5.21 -5.32
C ALA A 4 10.65 4.09 -6.18
N PHE A 5 9.50 3.57 -5.79
CA PHE A 5 8.66 2.73 -6.65
C PHE A 5 7.24 3.20 -6.50
N PHE A 6 6.92 4.25 -7.24
CA PHE A 6 5.63 4.59 -7.83
C PHE A 6 5.84 5.98 -8.44
N ASN A 7 6.49 6.03 -9.61
CA ASN A 7 6.31 7.16 -10.52
C ASN A 7 4.90 7.01 -11.08
N ILE A 8 3.91 7.37 -10.25
CA ILE A 8 2.63 7.77 -10.77
C ILE A 8 2.92 9.12 -11.40
N SER A 9 2.80 9.18 -12.72
CA SER A 9 2.80 10.41 -13.51
C SER A 9 1.66 11.30 -12.99
N PHE A 10 1.88 12.00 -11.89
CA PHE A 10 0.90 12.90 -11.29
C PHE A 10 1.03 14.26 -11.96
N SER A 11 -0.13 14.81 -12.32
CA SER A 11 -0.42 16.24 -12.49
C SER A 11 0.57 17.13 -11.72
N SER A 12 0.99 18.27 -12.30
CA SER A 12 1.94 19.17 -11.64
C SER A 12 1.44 19.56 -10.25
N ILE A 13 2.00 18.95 -9.21
CA ILE A 13 1.61 19.19 -7.82
C ILE A 13 1.95 20.65 -7.49
N TYR A 14 0.92 21.49 -7.36
CA TYR A 14 1.10 22.89 -7.03
C TYR A 14 1.38 23.05 -5.54
N ASN A 15 2.51 23.65 -5.20
CA ASN A 15 2.92 23.90 -3.82
C ASN A 15 2.80 25.39 -3.49
N LYS A 16 1.84 25.75 -2.63
CA LYS A 16 1.72 27.10 -2.07
C LYS A 16 2.72 27.28 -0.94
N LYS A 17 3.49 28.37 -0.97
CA LYS A 17 4.44 28.73 0.10
C LYS A 17 3.90 29.91 0.88
N TYR A 18 3.77 29.74 2.18
CA TYR A 18 3.35 30.76 3.13
C TYR A 18 4.55 31.19 3.96
N ARG A 19 4.78 32.50 4.03
CA ARG A 19 5.85 33.10 4.86
C ARG A 19 5.35 34.43 5.41
N ASN A 20 5.59 34.65 6.70
CA ASN A 20 5.36 35.93 7.36
C ASN A 20 6.59 36.25 8.20
N THR A 21 7.44 37.15 7.70
CA THR A 21 8.68 37.57 8.35
C THR A 21 8.42 38.34 9.63
N ASP A 22 7.42 39.21 9.62
CA ASP A 22 7.22 40.19 10.67
C ASP A 22 6.65 39.51 11.91
N ALA A 23 5.68 38.60 11.70
CA ALA A 23 5.17 37.73 12.75
C ALA A 23 6.27 36.80 13.31
N CYS A 24 7.18 36.30 12.45
CA CYS A 24 8.27 35.44 12.91
C CYS A 24 9.35 36.21 13.69
N ASN A 25 9.63 37.46 13.33
CA ASN A 25 10.63 38.28 13.98
C ASN A 25 10.20 38.67 15.41
N ASN A 26 8.91 38.90 15.61
CA ASN A 26 8.33 39.28 16.91
C ASN A 26 7.85 38.06 17.74
N CYS A 27 8.18 36.83 17.33
CA CYS A 27 7.71 35.61 18.00
C CYS A 27 8.60 35.21 19.18
N ILE A 28 8.02 35.13 20.39
CA ILE A 28 8.70 34.68 21.62
C ILE A 28 9.28 33.26 21.50
N ASN A 29 8.64 32.38 20.74
CA ASN A 29 9.10 30.99 20.57
C ASN A 29 9.95 30.79 19.31
N ARG A 30 10.49 31.86 18.72
CA ARG A 30 11.29 31.79 17.49
C ARG A 30 12.45 30.79 17.62
N ASP A 31 13.16 30.83 18.74
CA ASP A 31 14.33 29.97 18.98
C ASP A 31 13.99 28.48 18.98
N LYS A 32 12.76 28.11 19.39
CA LYS A 32 12.25 26.73 19.36
C LYS A 32 11.61 26.36 18.02
N CYS A 33 11.19 27.34 17.23
CA CYS A 33 10.38 27.14 16.01
C CYS A 33 11.22 27.07 14.73
N THR A 34 12.23 27.94 14.57
CA THR A 34 13.05 28.00 13.35
C THR A 34 14.42 28.65 13.58
N LYS A 35 15.46 28.10 12.94
CA LYS A 35 16.82 28.69 12.91
C LYS A 35 17.04 29.65 11.74
N ALA A 36 16.06 29.81 10.86
CA ALA A 36 16.20 30.64 9.67
C ALA A 36 16.14 32.14 10.00
N LYS A 37 17.05 32.92 9.41
CA LYS A 37 17.12 34.39 9.60
C LYS A 37 15.80 35.10 9.27
N LEU A 38 15.08 34.55 8.29
CA LEU A 38 13.91 35.16 7.66
C LEU A 38 12.57 34.54 8.12
N GLY A 39 12.56 33.77 9.20
CA GLY A 39 11.37 33.12 9.73
C GLY A 39 11.06 31.75 9.10
N ARG A 40 9.96 31.13 9.52
CA ARG A 40 9.52 29.81 9.05
C ARG A 40 8.74 29.96 7.74
N THR A 41 9.09 29.16 6.74
CA THR A 41 8.29 29.02 5.51
C THR A 41 7.52 27.71 5.60
N VAL A 42 6.20 27.77 5.40
CA VAL A 42 5.33 26.60 5.38
C VAL A 42 4.89 26.36 3.94
N SER A 43 5.22 25.21 3.37
CA SER A 43 4.69 24.77 2.08
C SER A 43 3.48 23.87 2.29
N ARG A 44 2.37 24.18 1.61
CA ARG A 44 1.18 23.34 1.56
C ARG A 44 0.86 23.01 0.10
N ASN A 45 0.51 21.77 -0.16
CA ASN A 45 -0.08 21.29 -1.40
C ASN A 45 -1.52 20.84 -1.13
N GLU A 46 -2.22 20.45 -2.19
CA GLU A 46 -3.61 19.95 -2.15
C GLU A 46 -3.81 18.70 -1.27
N PHE A 47 -2.74 17.94 -0.99
CA PHE A 47 -2.79 16.73 -0.16
C PHE A 47 -2.28 16.95 1.28
N SER A 48 -1.90 18.18 1.65
CA SER A 48 -1.25 18.43 2.94
C SER A 48 -2.18 18.13 4.12
N ASP A 49 -3.47 18.39 3.98
CA ASP A 49 -4.44 18.13 5.04
C ASP A 49 -4.62 16.61 5.27
N ALA A 50 -4.57 15.81 4.20
CA ALA A 50 -4.58 14.34 4.30
C ALA A 50 -3.30 13.80 4.98
N VAL A 51 -2.16 14.46 4.77
CA VAL A 51 -0.89 14.15 5.45
C VAL A 51 -0.96 14.52 6.92
N ASP A 52 -1.52 15.68 7.27
CA ASP A 52 -1.71 16.09 8.66
C ASP A 52 -2.65 15.13 9.40
N GLU A 53 -3.74 14.70 8.76
CA GLU A 53 -4.65 13.69 9.32
C GLU A 53 -3.96 12.34 9.53
N MET A 54 -3.15 11.89 8.55
CA MET A 54 -2.32 10.70 8.71
C MET A 54 -1.37 10.83 9.89
N THR A 55 -0.72 11.98 10.04
CA THR A 55 0.24 12.26 11.13
C THR A 55 -0.46 12.17 12.48
N ASN A 56 -1.64 12.80 12.62
CA ASN A 56 -2.46 12.71 13.82
C ASN A 56 -2.86 11.26 14.15
N ARG A 57 -3.19 10.44 13.14
CA ARG A 57 -3.48 9.00 13.34
C ARG A 57 -2.26 8.23 13.82
N ILE A 58 -1.07 8.54 13.31
CA ILE A 58 0.19 7.90 13.71
C ILE A 58 0.58 8.31 15.13
N GLU A 59 0.41 9.57 15.51
CA GLU A 59 0.74 10.04 16.86
C GLU A 59 -0.15 9.39 17.93
N LYS A 60 -1.42 9.14 17.60
CA LYS A 60 -2.37 8.43 18.48
C LYS A 60 -1.99 6.96 18.70
N ASP A 61 -1.40 6.29 17.71
CA ASP A 61 -1.01 4.87 17.80
C ASP A 61 0.35 4.61 17.13
N LYS A 62 1.41 5.01 17.83
CA LYS A 62 2.79 4.83 17.38
C LYS A 62 3.19 3.36 17.29
N THR A 63 2.61 2.52 18.16
CA THR A 63 2.89 1.08 18.21
C THR A 63 2.51 0.38 16.92
N LYS A 64 1.30 0.66 16.39
CA LYS A 64 0.82 0.10 15.13
C LYS A 64 1.66 0.55 13.95
N TYR A 65 2.14 1.80 13.95
CA TYR A 65 3.05 2.28 12.92
C TYR A 65 4.38 1.52 12.93
N CYS A 66 4.99 1.32 14.10
CA CYS A 66 6.22 0.53 14.23
C CYS A 66 6.03 -0.92 13.78
N GLN A 67 4.92 -1.56 14.16
CA GLN A 67 4.61 -2.92 13.70
C GLN A 67 4.50 -3.00 12.17
N ARG A 68 3.81 -2.05 11.52
CA ARG A 68 3.71 -2.01 10.06
C ARG A 68 5.07 -1.88 9.41
N LYS A 69 5.96 -1.06 9.96
CA LYS A 69 7.33 -0.91 9.47
C LYS A 69 8.05 -2.26 9.48
N SER A 70 8.03 -2.97 10.61
CA SER A 70 8.66 -4.28 10.74
C SER A 70 8.05 -5.34 9.80
N ILE A 71 6.73 -5.36 9.65
CA ILE A 71 6.02 -6.34 8.82
C ILE A 71 6.30 -6.12 7.33
N VAL A 72 6.39 -4.85 6.89
CA VAL A 72 6.48 -4.52 5.47
C VAL A 72 7.92 -4.49 4.98
N GLU A 73 8.87 -3.95 5.75
CA GLU A 73 10.25 -3.81 5.31
C GLU A 73 10.92 -5.16 5.01
N HIS A 74 10.61 -6.20 5.78
CA HIS A 74 11.17 -7.53 5.58
C HIS A 74 10.79 -8.16 4.23
N PRO A 75 9.50 -8.29 3.84
CA PRO A 75 9.08 -8.72 2.50
C PRO A 75 9.75 -7.97 1.35
N PHE A 76 9.81 -6.64 1.44
CA PHE A 76 10.49 -5.82 0.42
C PHE A 76 11.98 -6.14 0.35
N GLY A 77 12.64 -6.33 1.50
CA GLY A 77 14.04 -6.76 1.59
C GLY A 77 14.26 -8.12 0.94
N THR A 78 13.43 -9.12 1.26
CA THR A 78 13.52 -10.48 0.70
C THR A 78 13.32 -10.49 -0.81
N ILE A 79 12.29 -9.80 -1.31
CA ILE A 79 12.01 -9.73 -2.76
C ILE A 79 13.21 -9.10 -3.48
N LYS A 80 13.74 -7.99 -2.96
CA LYS A 80 14.86 -7.30 -3.61
C LYS A 80 16.18 -8.05 -3.52
N ARG A 81 16.50 -8.65 -2.36
CA ARG A 81 17.83 -9.24 -2.10
C ARG A 81 17.86 -10.74 -2.33
N SER A 82 16.90 -11.48 -1.79
CA SER A 82 16.88 -12.95 -1.90
C SER A 82 16.28 -13.43 -3.22
N MET A 83 15.30 -12.71 -3.79
CA MET A 83 14.71 -13.05 -5.09
C MET A 83 15.33 -12.26 -6.25
N ASN A 84 16.35 -11.45 -5.98
CA ASN A 84 17.05 -10.60 -6.96
C ASN A 84 16.14 -9.67 -7.79
N PHE A 85 14.94 -9.33 -7.28
CA PHE A 85 14.00 -8.46 -7.97
C PHE A 85 14.37 -6.98 -7.73
N THR A 86 15.42 -6.53 -8.41
CA THR A 86 16.02 -5.20 -8.21
C THR A 86 15.67 -4.21 -9.33
N TYR A 87 15.41 -4.71 -10.53
CA TYR A 87 15.01 -3.93 -11.70
C TYR A 87 13.83 -4.59 -12.41
N LEU A 88 13.11 -3.78 -13.20
CA LEU A 88 11.99 -4.24 -14.01
C LEU A 88 12.47 -4.46 -15.45
N LEU A 89 11.99 -5.54 -16.06
CA LEU A 89 12.30 -5.90 -17.43
C LEU A 89 11.34 -5.24 -18.41
N LEU A 90 10.08 -5.06 -18.00
CA LEU A 90 9.03 -4.59 -18.88
C LEU A 90 8.91 -3.06 -18.90
N ARG A 91 8.47 -2.54 -20.03
CA ARG A 91 8.10 -1.13 -20.23
C ARG A 91 6.58 -1.01 -20.34
N ASN A 92 6.03 0.17 -20.03
CA ASN A 92 4.59 0.47 -19.88
C ASN A 92 4.01 0.03 -18.51
N LEU A 93 3.21 0.92 -17.89
CA LEU A 93 2.60 0.74 -16.57
C LEU A 93 1.79 -0.55 -16.45
N THR A 94 1.02 -0.94 -17.46
CA THR A 94 0.20 -2.16 -17.39
C THR A 94 1.07 -3.41 -17.26
N LYS A 95 2.18 -3.46 -18.03
CA LYS A 95 3.11 -4.59 -18.01
C LYS A 95 3.93 -4.61 -16.71
N VAL A 96 4.42 -3.45 -16.28
CA VAL A 96 5.13 -3.30 -15.00
C VAL A 96 4.27 -3.73 -13.82
N LYS A 97 2.98 -3.38 -13.81
CA LYS A 97 2.04 -3.84 -12.78
C LYS A 97 1.97 -5.36 -12.73
N GLY A 98 1.93 -6.02 -13.89
CA GLY A 98 1.95 -7.49 -13.97
C GLY A 98 3.23 -8.09 -13.40
N GLU A 99 4.39 -7.57 -13.79
CA GLU A 99 5.70 -8.01 -13.31
C GLU A 99 5.85 -7.89 -11.79
N VAL A 100 5.48 -6.73 -11.23
CA VAL A 100 5.49 -6.49 -9.79
C VAL A 100 4.50 -7.41 -9.06
N SER A 101 3.29 -7.56 -9.60
CA SER A 101 2.26 -8.44 -9.02
C SER A 101 2.73 -9.89 -8.94
N LEU A 102 3.40 -10.37 -9.98
CA LEU A 102 3.94 -11.73 -10.02
C LEU A 102 5.05 -11.94 -9.00
N ALA A 103 5.94 -10.95 -8.80
CA ALA A 103 6.99 -11.01 -7.78
C ALA A 103 6.41 -11.11 -6.36
N PHE A 104 5.42 -10.26 -6.03
CA PHE A 104 4.74 -10.31 -4.72
C PHE A 104 3.91 -11.57 -4.53
N PHE A 105 3.22 -12.03 -5.57
CA PHE A 105 2.48 -13.29 -5.53
C PHE A 105 3.41 -14.47 -5.24
N SER A 106 4.55 -14.53 -5.93
CA SER A 106 5.55 -15.58 -5.73
C SER A 106 6.13 -15.55 -4.31
N TYR A 107 6.42 -14.36 -3.76
CA TYR A 107 6.84 -14.22 -2.36
C TYR A 107 5.77 -14.74 -1.38
N ASN A 108 4.52 -14.31 -1.56
CA ASN A 108 3.41 -14.74 -0.71
C ASN A 108 3.20 -16.24 -0.78
N LEU A 109 3.26 -16.84 -1.97
CA LEU A 109 3.14 -18.28 -2.16
C LEU A 109 4.26 -19.04 -1.44
N LYS A 110 5.53 -18.61 -1.61
CA LYS A 110 6.67 -19.19 -0.87
C LYS A 110 6.47 -19.10 0.65
N ARG A 111 5.97 -17.97 1.14
CA ARG A 111 5.70 -17.77 2.57
C ARG A 111 4.59 -18.69 3.08
N VAL A 112 3.49 -18.83 2.34
CA VAL A 112 2.39 -19.74 2.69
C VAL A 112 2.86 -21.18 2.71
N ILE A 113 3.63 -21.61 1.70
CA ILE A 113 4.21 -22.96 1.65
C ILE A 113 5.13 -23.19 2.87
N ASN A 114 5.96 -22.22 3.24
CA ASN A 114 6.84 -22.35 4.40
C ASN A 114 6.08 -22.43 5.74
N ILE A 115 4.91 -21.80 5.86
CA ILE A 115 4.11 -21.79 7.09
C ILE A 115 3.22 -23.04 7.19
N LEU A 116 2.50 -23.37 6.12
CA LEU A 116 1.46 -24.42 6.13
C LEU A 116 1.95 -25.77 5.58
N GLY A 117 3.00 -25.76 4.76
CA GLY A 117 3.42 -26.90 3.96
C GLY A 117 2.55 -27.08 2.70
N VAL A 118 3.11 -27.78 1.70
CA VAL A 118 2.46 -27.99 0.40
C VAL A 118 1.17 -28.79 0.51
N LYS A 119 1.17 -29.89 1.29
CA LYS A 119 0.00 -30.77 1.43
C LYS A 119 -1.22 -30.03 1.99
N THR A 120 -1.02 -29.31 3.09
CA THR A 120 -2.08 -28.53 3.76
C THR A 120 -2.63 -27.43 2.87
N LEU A 121 -1.74 -26.74 2.13
CA LEU A 121 -2.13 -25.71 1.19
C LEU A 121 -3.03 -26.28 0.08
N ILE A 122 -2.59 -27.37 -0.55
CA ILE A 122 -3.34 -28.01 -1.64
C ILE A 122 -4.70 -28.52 -1.14
N GLY A 123 -4.74 -29.20 0.02
CA GLY A 123 -6.01 -29.66 0.61
C GLY A 123 -6.98 -28.51 0.92
N SER A 124 -6.45 -27.39 1.44
CA SER A 124 -7.25 -26.19 1.70
C SER A 124 -7.80 -25.57 0.41
N LEU A 125 -7.00 -25.54 -0.66
CA LEU A 125 -7.46 -25.03 -1.96
C LEU A 125 -8.58 -25.89 -2.54
N PHE A 126 -8.43 -27.21 -2.58
CA PHE A 126 -9.45 -28.12 -3.09
C PHE A 126 -10.75 -28.04 -2.28
N SER A 127 -10.67 -28.07 -0.95
CA SER A 127 -11.87 -27.98 -0.10
C SER A 127 -12.67 -26.67 -0.28
N ASN A 128 -11.99 -25.57 -0.60
CA ASN A 128 -12.67 -24.30 -0.88
C ASN A 128 -13.26 -24.26 -2.30
N LEU A 129 -12.60 -24.89 -3.28
CA LEU A 129 -13.15 -25.05 -4.63
C LEU A 129 -14.42 -25.90 -4.60
N ASP A 130 -14.43 -26.98 -3.83
CA ASP A 130 -15.61 -27.84 -3.68
C ASP A 130 -16.81 -27.07 -3.10
N LYS A 131 -16.57 -26.17 -2.13
CA LYS A 131 -17.62 -25.29 -1.59
C LYS A 131 -18.16 -24.33 -2.65
N ILE A 132 -17.27 -23.65 -3.38
CA ILE A 132 -17.67 -22.68 -4.42
C ILE A 132 -18.45 -23.38 -5.54
N ILE A 133 -18.01 -24.56 -5.97
CA ILE A 133 -18.73 -25.36 -6.97
C ILE A 133 -20.10 -25.79 -6.43
N GLY A 134 -20.18 -26.18 -5.16
CA GLY A 134 -21.45 -26.48 -4.49
C GLY A 134 -22.42 -25.29 -4.50
N GLU A 135 -21.94 -24.09 -4.12
CA GLU A 135 -22.74 -22.86 -4.12
C GLU A 135 -23.19 -22.48 -5.53
N LEU A 136 -22.30 -22.55 -6.52
CA LEU A 136 -22.63 -22.29 -7.93
C LEU A 136 -23.66 -23.29 -8.46
N ASN A 137 -23.55 -24.58 -8.12
CA ASN A 137 -24.51 -25.59 -8.53
C ASN A 137 -25.90 -25.31 -7.96
N VAL A 138 -26.01 -24.90 -6.69
CA VAL A 138 -27.30 -24.50 -6.08
C VAL A 138 -27.88 -23.28 -6.80
N TYR A 139 -27.05 -22.29 -7.13
CA TYR A 139 -27.49 -21.14 -7.93
C TYR A 139 -27.99 -21.54 -9.32
N PHE A 140 -27.27 -22.41 -10.03
CA PHE A 140 -27.69 -22.92 -11.34
C PHE A 140 -29.00 -23.72 -11.25
N TYR A 141 -29.15 -24.60 -10.26
CA TYR A 141 -30.39 -25.34 -10.03
C TYR A 141 -31.57 -24.41 -9.77
N ASN A 142 -31.40 -23.39 -8.93
CA ASN A 142 -32.44 -22.40 -8.65
C ASN A 142 -32.78 -21.56 -9.89
N LEU A 143 -31.79 -21.19 -10.72
CA LEU A 143 -32.02 -20.47 -11.97
C LEU A 143 -32.84 -21.31 -12.96
N ILE A 144 -32.46 -22.59 -13.11
CA ILE A 144 -33.15 -23.54 -13.98
C ILE A 144 -34.59 -23.74 -13.47
N HIS A 145 -34.77 -23.99 -12.17
CA HIS A 145 -36.09 -24.19 -11.58
C HIS A 145 -37.01 -22.94 -11.72
N LEU A 146 -36.46 -21.72 -11.60
CA LEU A 146 -37.20 -20.48 -11.85
C LEU A 146 -37.55 -20.28 -13.33
N SER A 147 -36.74 -20.79 -14.26
CA SER A 147 -37.05 -20.76 -15.69
C SER A 147 -38.11 -21.79 -16.11
N TYR A 148 -38.22 -22.92 -15.40
CA TYR A 148 -39.28 -23.92 -15.62
C TYR A 148 -40.64 -23.55 -14.99
N ILE A 149 -40.67 -22.65 -14.01
CA ILE A 149 -41.92 -22.16 -13.38
C ILE A 149 -42.56 -21.00 -14.18
N ASN A 150 -41.78 -20.27 -14.98
CA ASN A 150 -42.24 -19.12 -15.78
C ASN A 150 -42.60 -19.47 -17.23
N VAL A 151 -42.81 -20.76 -17.54
CA VAL A 151 -43.40 -21.27 -18.79
C VAL A 151 -44.72 -21.94 -18.44
#